data_AF-A0A7C6B8T0-F1
#
_entry.id   AF-A0A7C6B8T0-F1
#
_cell.length_a   1.000
_cell.length_b   1.000
_cell.length_c   1.000
_cell.angle_alpha   90.00
_cell.angle_beta   90.00
_cell.angle_gamma   90.00
#
_symmetry.space_group_name_H-M   'P 1'
#
loop_
_entity.id
_entity.type
_entity.pdbx_description
1 polymer ?
#
loop_
_entity_poly.entity_id
_entity_poly.type
_entity_poly.pdbx_seq_one_letter_code
_entity_poly.pdbx_strand_id
1 'polypeptide(L)' 'LYKYLKSEASGLLGSESIKWNFTKFLVNKKGEVVERYGSMTTPKELEKEIEELLKLNG' A
#
# COMPACT_ATOMS: atom_id res chain seq x y z
N LEU A 1 -21.69 6.26 -4.43
CA LEU A 1 -20.26 5.97 -4.66
C LEU A 1 -19.79 4.70 -3.95
N TYR A 2 -19.87 4.59 -2.62
CA TYR A 2 -19.49 3.37 -1.88
C TYR A 2 -20.16 2.07 -2.39
N LYS A 3 -21.48 2.10 -2.65
CA LYS A 3 -22.21 0.95 -3.21
C LYS A 3 -21.78 0.59 -4.64
N TYR A 4 -21.42 1.57 -5.46
CA TYR A 4 -20.98 1.40 -6.85
C TYR A 4 -19.55 0.83 -6.91
N LEU A 5 -18.66 1.30 -6.04
CA LEU A 5 -17.30 0.78 -5.93
C LEU A 5 -17.26 -0.65 -5.37
N LYS A 6 -18.24 -1.04 -4.54
CA LYS A 6 -18.38 -2.42 -4.04
C LYS A 6 -18.81 -3.40 -5.14
N SER A 7 -19.67 -2.99 -6.07
CA SER A 7 -20.18 -3.85 -7.14
C SER A 7 -19.15 -4.12 -8.24
N GLU A 8 -18.30 -3.14 -8.56
CA GLU A 8 -17.23 -3.30 -9.57
C GLU A 8 -16.05 -4.17 -9.06
N ALA A 9 -15.94 -4.36 -7.74
CA ALA A 9 -14.83 -5.08 -7.10
C ALA A 9 -15.10 -6.58 -6.84
N SER A 10 -16.18 -7.14 -7.40
CA SER A 10 -16.53 -8.56 -7.24
C SER A 10 -15.60 -9.45 -8.10
N GLY A 11 -14.42 -9.75 -7.59
CA GLY A 11 -13.58 -10.84 -8.07
C GLY A 11 -14.14 -12.21 -7.64
N LEU A 12 -13.91 -13.21 -8.50
CA LEU A 12 -14.32 -14.63 -8.39
C LEU A 12 -14.32 -15.17 -6.95
N LEU A 13 -15.42 -15.84 -6.57
CA LEU A 13 -15.62 -16.59 -5.31
C LEU A 13 -16.11 -15.80 -4.10
N GLY A 14 -17.25 -15.09 -4.22
CA GLY A 14 -18.19 -14.88 -3.11
C GLY A 14 -17.70 -14.12 -1.86
N SER A 15 -16.49 -13.56 -1.84
CA SER A 15 -16.02 -12.76 -0.71
C SER A 15 -16.41 -11.30 -0.91
N GLU A 16 -17.37 -10.82 -0.11
CA GLU A 16 -17.79 -9.40 -0.08
C GLU A 16 -16.74 -8.44 0.51
N SER A 17 -15.54 -8.90 0.79
CA SER A 17 -14.50 -8.07 1.39
C SER A 17 -13.82 -7.22 0.31
N ILE A 18 -14.15 -5.93 0.30
CA ILE A 18 -13.36 -4.92 -0.41
C ILE A 18 -11.96 -4.91 0.23
N LYS A 19 -11.05 -5.69 -0.33
CA LYS A 19 -9.65 -5.80 0.12
C LYS A 19 -8.77 -4.74 -0.54
N TRP A 20 -9.31 -3.54 -0.78
CA TRP A 20 -8.68 -2.53 -1.62
C TRP A 20 -8.16 -1.29 -0.89
N ASN A 21 -8.56 -1.06 0.37
CA ASN A 21 -7.96 0.03 1.16
C ASN A 21 -6.63 -0.46 1.77
N PHE A 22 -5.66 0.44 1.94
CA PHE A 22 -4.34 0.23 2.58
C PHE A 22 -3.16 -0.31 1.72
N THR A 23 -3.20 -0.21 0.39
CA THR A 23 -1.94 -0.28 -0.38
C THR A 23 -1.07 0.92 -0.01
N LYS A 24 0.21 0.69 0.31
CA LYS A 24 1.15 1.74 0.72
C LYS A 24 2.26 1.85 -0.33
N PHE A 25 2.72 3.07 -0.59
CA PHE A 25 3.83 3.34 -1.50
C PHE A 25 4.90 4.11 -0.74
N LEU A 26 6.13 3.64 -0.84
CA LEU A 26 7.29 4.33 -0.29
C LEU A 26 7.92 5.16 -1.40
N VAL A 27 8.09 6.46 -1.15
CA VAL A 27 8.53 7.46 -2.11
C VAL A 27 9.78 8.14 -1.59
N ASN A 28 10.82 8.24 -2.41
CA ASN A 28 12.07 8.89 -2.03
C ASN A 28 11.98 10.44 -2.13
N LYS A 29 13.03 11.14 -1.70
CA LYS A 29 13.08 12.62 -1.73
C LYS A 29 13.02 13.23 -3.14
N LYS A 30 13.30 12.43 -4.18
CA LYS A 30 13.20 12.85 -5.60
C LYS A 30 11.79 12.67 -6.16
N GLY A 31 10.86 12.14 -5.36
CA GLY A 31 9.48 11.86 -5.79
C GLY A 31 9.32 10.52 -6.51
N GLU A 32 10.34 9.66 -6.48
CA GLU A 32 10.30 8.35 -7.16
C GLU A 32 9.73 7.29 -6.20
N VAL A 33 8.84 6.44 -6.71
CA VAL A 33 8.36 5.27 -5.99
C VAL A 33 9.48 4.25 -5.94
N VAL A 34 9.90 3.86 -4.73
CA VAL A 34 10.96 2.88 -4.52
C VAL A 34 10.43 1.52 -4.11
N GLU A 35 9.29 1.48 -3.40
CA GLU A 35 8.67 0.22 -2.97
C GLU A 35 7.13 0.32 -2.87
N ARG A 36 6.47 -0.84 -2.95
CA ARG A 36 5.01 -0.98 -2.83
C ARG A 36 4.63 -2.11 -1.87
N TYR A 37 3.75 -1.81 -0.93
CA TYR A 37 3.30 -2.75 0.10
C TYR A 37 1.80 -3.03 0.02
N GLY A 38 1.46 -4.29 0.28
CA GLY A 38 0.08 -4.74 0.37
C GLY A 38 -0.64 -4.22 1.62
N SER A 39 -1.95 -4.44 1.67
CA SER A 39 -2.80 -4.00 2.80
C SER A 39 -2.42 -4.63 4.14
N MET A 40 -1.88 -5.86 4.13
CA MET A 40 -1.50 -6.60 5.33
C MET A 40 -0.17 -6.14 5.94
N THR A 41 0.66 -5.42 5.19
CA THR A 41 1.93 -4.90 5.72
C THR A 41 1.65 -3.87 6.80
N THR A 42 2.19 -4.12 7.99
CA THR A 42 2.06 -3.27 9.17
C THR A 42 3.04 -2.09 9.08
N PRO A 43 2.76 -0.95 9.73
CA PRO A 43 3.69 0.17 9.75
C PRO A 43 5.07 -0.17 10.32
N LYS A 44 5.14 -1.10 11.27
CA LYS A 44 6.41 -1.52 11.89
C LYS A 44 7.33 -2.24 10.90
N GLU A 45 6.76 -2.98 9.96
CA GLU A 45 7.51 -3.65 8.88
C GLU A 45 8.06 -2.67 7.84
N LEU A 46 7.70 -1.38 7.89
CA LEU A 46 8.22 -0.34 6.98
C LEU A 46 9.38 0.46 7.59
N GLU A 47 9.62 0.31 8.91
CA GLU A 47 10.54 1.15 9.67
C GLU A 47 11.96 1.07 9.12
N LYS A 48 12.43 -0.14 8.82
CA LYS A 48 13.77 -0.40 8.31
C LYS A 48 14.00 0.26 6.95
N GLU A 49 13.07 0.11 6.02
CA GLU A 49 13.16 0.64 4.66
C GLU A 49 13.08 2.18 4.66
N ILE A 50 12.26 2.75 5.55
CA ILE A 50 12.21 4.20 5.77
C ILE A 50 13.56 4.71 6.31
N GLU A 51 14.15 4.05 7.31
CA GLU A 51 15.45 4.43 7.84
C GLU A 51 16.56 4.35 6.80
N GLU A 52 16.58 3.30 5.98
CA GLU A 52 17.55 3.13 4.90
C GLU A 52 17.46 4.29 3.91
N LEU A 53 16.25 4.67 3.49
CA LEU A 53 16.05 5.82 2.61
C LEU A 53 16.49 7.15 3.23
N LEU A 54 16.37 7.31 4.55
CA LEU A 54 16.86 8.50 5.24
C LEU A 54 18.40 8.54 5.26
N LYS A 55 19.06 7.40 5.46
CA LYS A 55 20.53 7.26 5.50
C LYS A 55 21.20 7.41 4.13
N LEU A 56 20.54 6.95 3.05
CA LEU A 56 21.06 7.02 1.67
C LEU A 56 21.20 8.45 1.09
N ASN A 57 20.87 9.48 1.88
CA ASN A 57 21.03 10.88 1.52
C ASN A 57 22.15 11.59 2.32
N GLY A 58 23.06 10.82 2.93
CA GLY A 58 24.28 11.31 3.58
C GLY A 58 25.44 11.49 2.60
#